data_AF-A0A5B0EM80-F1
#
_entry.id   AF-A0A5B0EM80-F1
#
_cell.length_a   1.000
_cell.length_b   1.000
_cell.length_c   1.000
_cell.angle_alpha   90.00
_cell.angle_beta   90.00
_cell.angle_gamma   90.00
#
_symmetry.space_group_name_H-M   'P 1'
#
loop_
_entity.id
_entity.type
_entity.pdbx_description
1 polymer ?
#
loop_
_entity_poly.entity_id
_entity_poly.type
_entity_poly.pdbx_seq_one_letter_code
_entity_poly.pdbx_strand_id
1 'polypeptide(L)' 'MNTTASTPASQRILTLVAGSIAIVSLVALAIILIQYMMQTAPVPALLAVALYGLPVAFILLIVILALNFRERRRSP' A
#
# COMPACT_ATOMS: atom_id res chain seq x y z
N MET A 1 -7.08 25.58 23.14
CA MET A 1 -5.67 25.23 22.85
C MET A 1 -5.72 24.04 21.91
N ASN A 2 -5.68 24.28 20.60
CA ASN A 2 -5.90 23.24 19.60
C ASN A 2 -4.56 22.55 19.34
N THR A 3 -4.31 21.45 20.05
CA THR A 3 -3.14 20.61 19.82
C THR A 3 -3.35 19.84 18.51
N THR A 4 -2.87 20.40 17.42
CA THR A 4 -2.69 19.63 16.19
C THR A 4 -1.58 18.63 16.46
N ALA A 5 -1.95 17.44 16.94
CA ALA A 5 -1.04 16.31 17.01
C ALA A 5 -0.53 16.07 15.58
N SER A 6 0.66 16.58 15.26
CA SER A 6 1.22 16.43 13.93
C SER A 6 1.55 14.97 13.77
N THR A 7 0.77 14.24 12.96
CA THR A 7 1.19 12.93 12.48
C THR A 7 2.62 13.05 11.99
N PRO A 8 3.58 12.27 12.51
CA PRO A 8 4.98 12.36 12.09
C PRO A 8 5.08 12.34 10.57
N ALA A 9 5.82 13.27 9.98
CA ALA A 9 5.93 13.40 8.52
C ALA A 9 6.35 12.06 7.87
N SER A 10 7.18 11.29 8.57
CA SER A 10 7.60 9.93 8.21
C SER A 10 6.42 8.97 8.05
N GLN A 11 5.44 9.02 8.95
CA GLN A 11 4.27 8.14 8.95
C GLN A 11 3.28 8.50 7.83
N ARG A 12 3.15 9.80 7.54
CA ARG A 12 2.36 10.30 6.41
C ARG A 12 2.96 9.89 5.06
N ILE A 13 4.28 10.00 4.92
CA ILE A 13 5.02 9.53 3.74
C ILE A 13 4.88 8.02 3.59
N LEU A 14 5.04 7.24 4.68
CA LEU A 14 4.89 5.79 4.65
C LEU A 14 3.49 5.37 4.19
N THR A 15 2.46 6.05 4.68
CA THR A 15 1.06 5.77 4.32
C THR A 15 0.80 6.09 2.85
N LEU A 16 1.34 7.21 2.35
CA LEU A 16 1.28 7.55 0.93
C LEU A 16 1.95 6.48 0.08
N VAL A 17 3.18 6.07 0.41
CA VAL A 17 3.92 5.03 -0.33
C VAL A 17 3.17 3.70 -0.32
N ALA A 18 2.69 3.25 0.84
CA ALA A 18 1.91 2.01 0.95
C ALA A 18 0.63 2.05 0.11
N GLY A 19 -0.09 3.17 0.16
CA GLY A 19 -1.28 3.41 -0.64
C GLY A 19 -0.96 3.43 -2.15
N SER A 20 0.13 4.08 -2.57
CA SER A 20 0.56 4.10 -3.96
C SER A 20 0.88 2.69 -4.48
N ILE A 21 1.59 1.88 -3.70
CA ILE A 21 1.91 0.49 -4.06
C ILE A 21 0.62 -0.33 -4.20
N ALA A 22 -0.32 -0.18 -3.28
CA ALA A 22 -1.62 -0.85 -3.36
C ALA A 22 -2.37 -0.48 -4.64
N ILE A 23 -2.47 0.83 -4.95
CA ILE A 23 -3.16 1.33 -6.15
C ILE A 23 -2.50 0.77 -7.41
N VAL A 24 -1.17 0.84 -7.52
CA VAL A 24 -0.43 0.30 -8.68
C VAL A 24 -0.68 -1.20 -8.84
N SER A 25 -0.72 -1.95 -7.73
CA SER A 25 -0.99 -3.39 -7.75
C SER A 25 -2.41 -3.71 -8.21
N LEU A 26 -3.39 -2.94 -7.75
CA LEU A 26 -4.79 -3.10 -8.18
C LEU A 26 -4.98 -2.73 -9.65
N VAL A 27 -4.32 -1.69 -10.13
CA VAL A 27 -4.32 -1.32 -11.56
C VAL A 27 -3.69 -2.42 -12.40
N ALA A 28 -2.55 -2.97 -11.98
CA ALA A 28 -1.91 -4.09 -12.66
C ALA A 28 -2.84 -5.31 -12.72
N LEU A 29 -3.53 -5.62 -11.62
CA LEU A 29 -4.51 -6.70 -11.56
C LEU A 29 -5.67 -6.45 -12.53
N ALA A 30 -6.23 -5.24 -12.57
CA ALA A 30 -7.30 -4.88 -13.49
C ALA A 30 -6.87 -5.04 -14.96
N ILE A 31 -5.65 -4.63 -15.30
CA ILE A 31 -5.07 -4.81 -16.63
C ILE A 31 -4.94 -6.29 -16.99
N ILE A 32 -4.52 -7.15 -16.04
CA ILE A 32 -4.44 -8.61 -16.27
C ILE A 32 -5.83 -9.18 -16.54
N LEU A 33 -6.86 -8.76 -15.80
CA LEU A 33 -8.23 -9.21 -16.01
C LEU A 33 -8.78 -8.78 -17.38
N ILE A 34 -8.48 -7.56 -17.83
CA ILE A 34 -8.85 -7.09 -19.17
C ILE A 34 -8.14 -7.91 -20.24
N GLN A 35 -6.82 -8.13 -20.12
CA GLN A 35 -6.05 -8.93 -21.07
C GLN A 35 -6.56 -10.38 -21.14
N TYR A 36 -6.93 -10.95 -19.99
CA TYR A 36 -7.56 -12.26 -19.93
C TYR A 36 -8.89 -12.31 -20.70
N MET A 37 -9.75 -11.30 -20.58
CA MET A 37 -10.98 -11.18 -21.37
C MET A 37 -10.68 -11.04 -22.87
N MET A 38 -9.59 -10.37 -23.23
CA MET A 38 -9.14 -10.21 -24.62
C MET A 38 -8.36 -11.43 -25.16
N GLN A 39 -8.18 -12.49 -24.35
CA GLN A 39 -7.38 -13.67 -24.68
C GLN A 39 -5.93 -13.31 -25.06
N THR A 40 -5.39 -12.22 -24.50
CA THR A 40 -4.01 -11.79 -24.70
C THR A 40 -3.14 -12.25 -23.54
N ALA A 41 -1.91 -12.68 -23.84
CA ALA A 41 -0.96 -13.12 -22.84
C ALA A 41 -0.46 -11.92 -22.01
N PRO A 42 -0.66 -11.90 -20.68
CA PRO A 42 -0.15 -10.82 -19.85
C PRO A 42 1.38 -10.87 -19.76
N VAL A 43 1.99 -9.68 -19.76
CA VAL A 43 3.44 -9.55 -19.59
C VAL A 43 3.86 -10.08 -18.20
N PRO A 44 4.93 -10.90 -18.08
CA PRO A 44 5.35 -11.49 -16.80
C PRO A 44 5.62 -10.48 -15.69
N ALA A 45 6.16 -9.31 -16.02
CA ALA A 45 6.40 -8.23 -15.06
C ALA A 45 5.08 -7.72 -14.43
N LEU A 46 4.01 -7.65 -15.23
CA LEU A 46 2.70 -7.16 -14.79
C LEU A 46 2.05 -8.15 -13.82
N LEU A 47 2.20 -9.46 -14.10
CA LEU A 47 1.83 -10.54 -13.18
C LEU A 47 2.59 -10.45 -11.85
N ALA A 48 3.90 -10.23 -11.90
CA ALA A 48 4.71 -10.08 -10.69
C ALA A 48 4.27 -8.88 -9.83
N VAL A 49 3.97 -7.73 -10.46
CA VAL A 49 3.47 -6.54 -9.74
C VAL A 49 2.11 -6.82 -9.09
N ALA A 50 1.17 -7.45 -9.80
CA ALA A 50 -0.13 -7.78 -9.23
C ALA A 50 -0.03 -8.82 -8.10
N LEU A 51 0.83 -9.83 -8.27
CA LEU A 51 0.99 -10.93 -7.31
C LEU A 51 1.69 -10.49 -6.02
N TYR A 52 2.79 -9.73 -6.13
CA TYR A 52 3.63 -9.37 -4.98
C TYR A 52 3.34 -7.98 -4.43
N GLY A 53 2.79 -7.07 -5.23
CA GLY A 53 2.56 -5.69 -4.80
C GLY A 53 1.47 -5.56 -3.74
N LEU A 54 0.42 -6.40 -3.79
CA LEU A 54 -0.62 -6.44 -2.76
C LEU A 54 -0.08 -6.92 -1.39
N PRO A 55 0.62 -8.07 -1.30
CA PRO A 55 1.28 -8.50 -0.06
C PRO A 55 2.22 -7.43 0.52
N VAL A 56 3.03 -6.78 -0.33
CA VAL A 56 3.96 -5.73 0.10
C VAL A 56 3.22 -4.53 0.68
N ALA A 57 2.16 -4.05 0.00
CA ALA A 57 1.34 -2.96 0.51
C ALA A 57 0.69 -3.32 1.85
N PHE A 58 0.23 -4.56 2.00
CA PHE A 58 -0.40 -5.04 3.24
C PHE A 58 0.59 -5.07 4.41
N ILE A 59 1.81 -5.56 4.19
CA ILE A 59 2.89 -5.56 5.19
C ILE A 59 3.21 -4.12 5.62
N LEU A 60 3.31 -3.18 4.68
CA LEU A 60 3.55 -1.77 5.00
C LEU A 60 2.43 -1.18 5.86
N LEU A 61 1.17 -1.48 5.57
CA LEU A 61 0.04 -1.04 6.39
C LEU A 61 0.09 -1.63 7.81
N ILE A 62 0.47 -2.89 7.97
CA ILE A 62 0.66 -3.51 9.29
C ILE A 62 1.75 -2.77 10.07
N VAL A 63 2.89 -2.45 9.44
CA VAL A 63 3.98 -1.69 10.07
C VAL A 63 3.49 -0.31 10.51
N ILE A 64 2.75 0.41 9.65
CA ILE A 64 2.17 1.73 9.99
C ILE A 64 1.23 1.62 11.18
N LEU A 65 0.39 0.58 11.22
CA LEU A 65 -0.54 0.34 12.30
C LEU A 65 0.19 0.03 13.62
N ALA A 66 1.23 -0.80 13.58
CA ALA A 66 2.07 -1.11 14.72
C ALA A 66 2.80 0.14 15.26
N LEU A 67 3.32 0.99 14.37
CA LEU A 67 3.93 2.27 14.74
C LEU A 67 2.91 3.20 15.40
N ASN A 68 1.69 3.31 14.86
CA ASN A 68 0.60 4.10 15.45
C ASN A 68 0.23 3.60 16.86
N PHE A 69 0.11 2.29 17.06
CA PHE A 69 -0.18 1.73 18.37
C PHE A 69 0.95 1.98 19.37
N ARG A 70 2.20 1.90 18.91
CA ARG A 70 3.37 2.17 19.75
C ARG A 70 3.48 3.65 20.14
N GLU A 71 3.16 4.56 19.24
CA GLU A 71 3.12 6.00 19.52
C GLU A 71 2.02 6.33 20.54
N ARG A 72 0.82 5.78 20.36
CA ARG A 72 -0.30 5.93 21.32
C ARG A 72 0.00 5.36 22.70
N ARG A 73 0.82 4.31 22.81
CA ARG A 73 1.26 3.76 24.10
C ARG A 73 2.36 4.58 24.77
N ARG A 74 3.04 5.46 24.03
CA ARG A 74 4.12 6.33 24.52
C ARG A 74 3.64 7.72 24.91
N SER A 75 2.54 8.21 24.34
CA SER A 75 1.83 9.38 24.85
C SER A 75 0.96 8.98 26.05
N PRO A 76 1.26 9.43 27.28
CA PRO A 76 0.39 9.23 28.45
C PRO A 76 -0.92 10.01 28.31
#